data_AF-A0A8S0FNP5-F1
#
_entry.id   AF-A0A8S0FNP5-F1
#
_cell.length_a   1.000
_cell.length_b   1.000
_cell.length_c   1.000
_cell.angle_alpha   90.00
_cell.angle_beta   90.00
_cell.angle_gamma   90.00
#
_symmetry.space_group_name_H-M   'P 1'
#
loop_
_entity.id
_entity.type
_entity.pdbx_description
1 polymer ?
#
loop_
_entity_poly.entity_id
_entity_poly.type
_entity_poly.pdbx_seq_one_letter_code
_entity_poly.pdbx_strand_id
1 'polypeptide(L)' 'MNTRQLLSVGIDIGTTTTQVIFSHLELVNRAAVSQVPRYEFIKREISWQSPVFFTPVEDF' A
#
# COMPACT_ATOMS: atom_id res chain seq x y z
N MET A 1 6.02 -2.76 21.91
CA MET A 1 6.52 -1.93 20.79
C MET A 1 5.33 -1.17 20.24
N ASN A 2 5.42 0.14 20.06
CA ASN A 2 4.32 0.91 19.47
C ASN A 2 4.36 0.73 17.95
N THR A 3 3.34 0.09 17.40
CA THR A 3 3.12 0.00 15.96
C THR A 3 2.15 1.09 15.53
N ARG A 4 2.30 1.55 14.29
CA ARG A 4 1.38 2.49 13.64
C ARG A 4 0.78 1.80 12.43
N GLN A 5 -0.45 2.13 12.09
CA GLN A 5 -1.13 1.60 10.92
C GLN A 5 -1.35 2.73 9.90
N LEU A 6 -1.09 2.43 8.63
CA LEU A 6 -1.44 3.28 7.49
C LEU A 6 -2.48 2.57 6.62
N LEU A 7 -3.49 3.32 6.19
CA LEU A 7 -4.34 2.91 5.09
C LEU A 7 -3.60 3.15 3.78
N SER A 8 -3.61 2.16 2.90
CA SER A 8 -2.88 2.19 1.63
C SER A 8 -3.77 1.72 0.49
N VAL A 9 -3.61 2.36 -0.66
CA VAL A 9 -4.12 1.89 -1.94
C VAL A 9 -2.94 1.66 -2.89
N GLY A 10 -2.85 0.45 -3.44
CA GLY A 10 -1.97 0.12 -4.55
C GLY A 10 -2.79 0.15 -5.84
N ILE A 11 -2.34 0.94 -6.81
CA ILE A 11 -2.97 1.05 -8.12
C ILE A 11 -1.91 0.60 -9.14
N ASP A 12 -2.22 -0.47 -9.87
CA ASP A 12 -1.40 -0.97 -10.96
C ASP A 12 -2.12 -0.70 -12.28
N ILE A 13 -1.49 0.08 -13.17
CA ILE A 13 -2.05 0.49 -14.45
C ILE A 13 -1.07 0.05 -15.54
N GLY A 14 -1.41 -1.04 -16.22
CA GLY A 14 -0.76 -1.45 -17.45
C GLY A 14 -1.45 -0.86 -18.68
N THR A 15 -0.89 -1.09 -19.87
CA THR A 15 -1.52 -0.70 -21.13
C THR A 15 -2.87 -1.39 -21.35
N THR A 16 -2.97 -2.68 -21.00
CA THR A 16 -4.19 -3.47 -21.24
C THR A 16 -5.03 -3.64 -19.99
N THR A 17 -4.43 -3.68 -18.81
CA THR A 17 -5.15 -4.01 -17.57
C THR A 17 -4.85 -3.07 -16.41
N THR A 18 -5.86 -2.80 -15.59
CA THR A 18 -5.77 -2.05 -14.34
C THR A 18 -6.25 -2.90 -13.16
N GLN A 19 -5.58 -2.79 -12.01
CA GLN A 19 -5.97 -3.41 -10.75
C GLN A 19 -5.80 -2.45 -9.56
N VAL A 20 -6.68 -2.58 -8.57
CA VAL A 20 -6.62 -1.81 -7.31
C VAL A 20 -6.59 -2.77 -6.12
N ILE A 21 -5.72 -2.48 -5.14
CA ILE A 21 -5.61 -3.21 -3.87
C ILE A 21 -5.70 -2.21 -2.72
N PHE A 22 -6.65 -2.41 -1.81
CA PHE A 22 -6.69 -1.71 -0.53
C PHE A 22 -6.02 -2.56 0.55
N SER A 23 -5.20 -1.93 1.38
CA SER A 23 -4.48 -2.64 2.43
C SER A 23 -4.21 -1.76 3.65
N HIS A 24 -3.97 -2.43 4.77
CA HIS A 24 -3.39 -1.83 5.97
C HIS A 24 -1.90 -2.16 6.00
N LEU A 25 -1.05 -1.14 6.14
CA LEU A 25 0.38 -1.28 6.33
C LEU A 25 0.72 -1.01 7.79
N GLU A 26 1.38 -1.95 8.44
CA GLU A 26 1.85 -1.79 9.80
C GLU A 26 3.31 -1.35 9.81
N LEU A 27 3.61 -0.30 10.58
CA LEU A 27 4.93 0.29 10.72
C LEU A 27 5.40 0.19 12.15
N VAL A 28 6.70 -0.03 12.30
CA VAL A 28 7.39 0.08 13.59
C VAL A 28 8.49 1.12 13.50
N ASN A 29 8.65 1.96 14.53
CA ASN A 29 9.83 2.80 14.65
C ASN A 29 10.97 1.96 15.24
N ARG A 30 12.06 1.77 14.48
CA ARG A 30 13.26 1.06 14.93
C ARG A 30 14.30 1.97 15.59
N ALA A 31 14.13 3.28 15.50
CA ALA A 31 15.06 4.22 16.12
C ALA A 31 14.92 4.21 17.64
N ALA A 32 16.04 4.43 18.35
CA ALA A 32 16.00 4.72 19.77
C ALA A 32 15.26 6.06 20.02
N VAL A 33 14.76 6.27 21.24
CA VAL A 33 13.90 7.43 21.60
C VAL A 33 14.55 8.78 21.27
N SER A 34 15.88 8.88 21.36
CA SER A 34 16.65 10.10 21.09
C SER A 34 17.14 10.24 19.65
N GLN A 35 16.83 9.27 18.77
CA GLN A 35 17.27 9.27 17.38
C GLN A 35 16.14 9.70 16.43
N VAL A 36 16.53 10.13 15.24
CA VAL A 36 15.57 10.41 14.16
C VAL A 36 14.75 9.13 13.89
N PRO A 37 13.41 9.22 13.86
CA PRO A 37 12.55 8.06 13.62
C PRO A 37 12.92 7.32 12.33
N ARG A 38 13.03 5.99 12.42
CA ARG A 38 13.20 5.10 11.26
C ARG A 38 12.05 4.11 11.24
N TYR A 39 11.08 4.39 10.37
CA TYR A 39 9.92 3.53 10.20
C TYR A 39 10.20 2.44 9.18
N GLU A 40 9.83 1.22 9.53
CA GLU A 40 9.90 0.06 8.65
C GLU A 40 8.53 -0.59 8.56
N PHE A 41 8.12 -0.99 7.36
CA PHE A 41 6.94 -1.81 7.16
C PHE A 41 7.22 -3.22 7.66
N ILE A 42 6.38 -3.72 8.56
CA ILE A 42 6.52 -5.05 9.16
C ILE A 42 5.40 -6.01 8.78
N LYS A 43 4.25 -5.46 8.34
CA LYS A 43 3.10 -6.26 7.90
C LYS A 43 2.32 -5.48 6.85
N ARG A 44 1.76 -6.21 5.88
CA ARG A 44 0.71 -5.73 4.97
C ARG A 44 -0.46 -6.69 5.07
N GLU A 45 -1.65 -6.14 5.27
CA GLU A 45 -2.90 -6.88 5.29
C GLU A 45 -3.82 -6.33 4.20
N ILE A 46 -4.13 -7.14 3.19
CA ILE A 46 -5.03 -6.75 2.11
C ILE A 46 -6.46 -6.83 2.64
N SER A 47 -7.16 -5.68 2.64
CA SER A 47 -8.57 -5.62 3.04
C SER A 47 -9.50 -5.91 1.87
N TRP A 48 -9.10 -5.52 0.66
CA TRP A 48 -9.85 -5.81 -0.55
C TRP A 48 -8.93 -5.73 -1.78
N GLN A 49 -9.20 -6.57 -2.76
CA GLN A 49 -8.54 -6.56 -4.05
C GLN A 49 -9.59 -6.61 -5.15
N SER A 50 -9.42 -5.74 -6.15
CA SER A 50 -10.29 -5.71 -7.31
C SER A 50 -10.03 -6.92 -8.22
N PRO A 51 -11.03 -7.36 -9.02
CA PRO A 51 -10.74 -8.08 -10.25
C PRO A 51 -9.74 -7.31 -11.13
N VAL A 52 -9.09 -8.01 -12.05
CA VAL A 52 -8.33 -7.35 -13.10
C VAL A 52 -9.32 -6.81 -14.12
N PHE A 53 -9.27 -5.51 -14.40
CA PHE A 53 -10.10 -4.86 -15.41
C PHE A 53 -9.27 -4.50 -16.63
N PHE A 54 -9.90 -4.33 -17.79
CA PHE A 54 -9.23 -3.66 -18.91
C PHE A 54 -8.94 -2.21 -18.53
N THR A 55 -7.76 -1.72 -18.90
CA THR A 55 -7.42 -0.31 -18.75
C THR A 55 -8.35 0.50 -19.66
N PRO A 56 -9.16 1.42 -19.12
CA PRO A 56 -10.04 2.25 -19.93
C PRO A 56 -9.18 3.33 -20.59
N VAL A 57 -8.57 3.00 -21.72
CA VAL A 57 -7.95 3.97 -22.60
C VAL A 57 -9.07 4.47 -23.52
N GLU A 58 -9.37 5.77 -23.49
CA GLU A 58 -10.23 6.37 -24.50
C GLU A 58 -9.45 6.44 -25.82
N ASP A 59 -10.01 5.87 -26.89
CA ASP A 59 -9.55 6.15 -28.24
C ASP A 59 -9.91 7.62 -28.56
N PHE A 60 -8.90 8.48 -28.71
CA PHE A 60 -9.05 9.89 -29.10
C PHE A 60 -9.54 10.04 -30.55
#